data_AF-A0A3M7Q8N6-F1
#
_entry.id   AF-A0A3M7Q8N6-F1
#
_cell.length_a   1.000
_cell.length_b   1.000
_cell.length_c   1.000
_cell.angle_alpha   90.00
_cell.angle_beta   90.00
_cell.angle_gamma   90.00
#
_symmetry.space_group_name_H-M   'P 1'
#
loop_
_entity.id
_entity.type
_entity.pdbx_description
1 polymer ?
#
loop_
_entity_poly.entity_id
_entity_poly.type
_entity_poly.pdbx_seq_one_letter_code
_entity_poly.pdbx_strand_id
1 'polypeptide(L)'
;MNRILIISLVLIKLAMTIPSHYFNDNSPYKINLVHNQTKHQSNSVKNSNFLAQQIFPINQQNSMLAFLPSIPYPIQQKTMTPSGEIIIENLIGGLRFNCINKPTGHFRDTFFCDVFHACVHGQQRKTYACPFVGELVFFDDRSRRCEFVRNNAYGCLNNNYLNFY
;
A
#
# COMPACT_ATOMS: atom_id res chain seq x y z
N MET A 1 10.41 19.65 62.10
CA MET A 1 11.06 19.84 60.79
C MET A 1 10.64 18.70 59.87
N ASN A 2 9.58 18.92 59.09
CA ASN A 2 8.99 17.92 58.20
C ASN A 2 9.76 17.84 56.88
N ARG A 3 10.24 16.65 56.53
CA ARG A 3 10.83 16.36 55.22
C ARG A 3 9.72 16.01 54.24
N ILE A 4 9.43 16.93 53.32
CA ILE A 4 8.53 16.69 52.19
C ILE A 4 9.34 16.00 51.10
N LEU A 5 8.97 14.74 50.84
CA LEU A 5 9.49 13.88 49.80
C LEU A 5 8.88 14.36 48.46
N ILE A 6 9.70 14.96 47.59
CA ILE A 6 9.27 15.31 46.22
C ILE A 6 9.26 14.01 45.41
N ILE A 7 8.06 13.47 45.19
CA ILE A 7 7.81 12.32 44.33
C ILE A 7 7.95 12.79 42.88
N SER A 8 8.98 12.30 42.21
CA SER A 8 9.21 12.49 40.78
C SER A 8 8.03 11.92 39.97
N LEU A 9 7.32 12.81 39.27
CA LEU A 9 6.36 12.48 38.21
C LEU A 9 7.10 11.79 37.05
N VAL A 10 7.14 10.46 37.10
CA VAL A 10 7.48 9.62 35.95
C VAL A 10 6.32 9.74 34.95
N LEU A 11 6.49 10.57 33.92
CA LEU A 11 5.61 10.58 32.76
C LEU A 11 5.66 9.20 32.10
N ILE A 12 4.57 8.46 32.23
CA ILE A 12 4.31 7.23 31.50
C ILE A 12 4.08 7.61 30.03
N LYS A 13 5.16 7.54 29.24
CA LYS A 13 5.10 7.54 27.78
C LYS A 13 4.66 6.13 27.36
N LEU A 14 3.35 5.90 27.27
CA LEU A 14 2.80 4.70 26.64
C LEU A 14 3.05 4.81 25.13
N ALA A 15 4.26 4.42 24.71
CA ALA A 15 4.54 4.10 23.33
C ALA A 15 3.77 2.81 22.99
N MET A 16 2.77 2.92 22.12
CA MET A 16 2.15 1.76 21.48
C MET A 16 3.16 1.18 20.48
N THR A 17 4.09 0.39 20.98
CA THR A 17 4.96 -0.45 20.17
C THR A 17 4.12 -1.63 19.68
N ILE A 18 3.62 -1.56 18.45
CA ILE A 18 3.14 -2.75 17.75
C ILE A 18 4.36 -3.67 17.61
N PRO A 19 4.31 -4.94 18.06
CA PRO A 19 5.47 -5.82 18.04
C PRO A 19 5.94 -6.04 16.60
N SER A 20 7.01 -5.34 16.24
CA SER A 20 7.73 -5.51 14.98
C SER A 20 8.72 -6.66 15.14
N HIS A 21 8.22 -7.85 15.50
CA HIS A 21 9.04 -9.07 15.61
C HIS A 21 8.99 -9.90 14.34
N TYR A 22 9.07 -9.25 13.18
CA TYR A 22 9.36 -9.93 11.92
C TYR A 22 10.00 -8.88 11.00
N PHE A 23 11.32 -8.83 10.93
CA PHE A 23 12.11 -9.19 9.75
C PHE A 23 13.57 -8.78 9.94
N ASN A 24 14.44 -9.71 9.54
CA ASN A 24 15.89 -9.69 9.67
C ASN A 24 16.49 -8.66 8.70
N ASP A 25 17.16 -7.64 9.23
CA ASP A 25 17.85 -6.61 8.47
C ASP A 25 19.14 -7.18 7.85
N ASN A 26 19.13 -7.37 6.53
CA ASN A 26 20.36 -7.38 5.74
C ASN A 26 20.04 -6.94 4.31
N SER A 27 20.18 -5.65 4.03
CA SER A 27 20.39 -5.19 2.65
C SER A 27 21.13 -3.84 2.64
N PRO A 28 22.41 -3.82 2.27
CA PRO A 28 23.03 -2.64 1.69
C PRO A 28 22.62 -2.55 0.21
N TYR A 29 22.53 -1.35 -0.36
CA TYR A 29 23.16 -0.98 -1.64
C TYR A 29 22.46 0.23 -2.27
N LYS A 30 23.32 1.21 -2.58
CA LYS A 30 23.06 2.49 -3.23
C LYS A 30 22.63 2.29 -4.69
N ILE A 31 21.66 3.08 -5.15
CA ILE A 31 21.23 3.11 -6.55
C ILE A 31 22.05 4.20 -7.28
N ASN A 32 22.79 3.82 -8.32
CA ASN A 32 23.27 4.74 -9.35
C ASN A 32 22.21 4.82 -10.45
N LEU A 33 21.64 6.01 -10.69
CA LEU A 33 20.77 6.29 -11.83
C LEU A 33 21.61 6.46 -13.10
N VAL A 34 21.38 5.62 -14.11
CA VAL A 34 21.78 5.89 -15.49
C VAL A 34 20.52 6.17 -16.31
N HIS A 35 20.51 7.36 -16.90
CA HIS A 35 19.49 7.93 -17.77
C HIS A 35 19.60 7.30 -19.16
N ASN A 36 18.50 6.93 -19.81
CA ASN A 36 18.50 6.76 -21.28
C ASN A 36 17.13 7.04 -21.90
N GLN A 37 17.15 8.01 -22.83
CA GLN A 37 16.07 8.44 -23.72
C GLN A 37 16.26 7.78 -25.09
N THR A 38 15.16 7.40 -25.78
CA THR A 38 15.12 7.13 -27.24
C THR A 38 13.70 7.46 -27.71
N LYS A 39 13.44 8.56 -28.45
CA LYS A 39 13.60 8.87 -29.89
C LYS A 39 12.66 8.09 -30.85
N HIS A 40 11.91 8.90 -31.62
CA HIS A 40 10.84 8.61 -32.60
C HIS A 40 11.34 8.25 -34.03
N GLN A 41 10.37 7.78 -34.85
CA GLN A 41 10.25 7.74 -36.35
C GLN A 41 10.88 6.54 -37.08
N SER A 42 10.15 5.67 -37.82
CA SER A 42 9.22 5.78 -38.99
C SER A 42 9.95 5.58 -40.34
N ASN A 43 9.63 4.52 -41.12
CA ASN A 43 9.26 4.59 -42.56
C ASN A 43 9.02 3.21 -43.23
N SER A 44 8.19 3.30 -44.29
CA SER A 44 7.45 2.29 -45.08
C SER A 44 8.16 1.84 -46.36
N VAL A 45 7.97 0.58 -46.81
CA VAL A 45 7.97 0.17 -48.25
C VAL A 45 7.06 -1.07 -48.49
N LYS A 46 6.41 -1.10 -49.65
CA LYS A 46 5.30 -1.93 -50.19
C LYS A 46 5.73 -3.31 -50.74
N ASN A 47 4.85 -4.33 -50.78
CA ASN A 47 3.99 -4.73 -51.93
C ASN A 47 3.58 -6.24 -51.97
N SER A 48 2.35 -6.48 -52.49
CA SER A 48 1.79 -7.66 -53.20
C SER A 48 1.49 -9.04 -52.55
N ASN A 49 0.19 -9.28 -52.33
CA ASN A 49 -0.68 -10.44 -52.59
C ASN A 49 -0.15 -11.89 -52.59
N PHE A 50 -0.64 -12.70 -51.65
CA PHE A 50 -0.82 -14.15 -51.80
C PHE A 50 -2.11 -14.61 -51.11
N LEU A 51 -3.01 -15.23 -51.87
CA LEU A 51 -4.26 -15.87 -51.41
C LEU A 51 -3.91 -17.18 -50.72
N ALA A 52 -4.18 -17.29 -49.42
CA ALA A 52 -4.44 -18.56 -48.76
C ALA A 52 -5.32 -18.30 -47.53
N GLN A 53 -6.52 -18.87 -47.58
CA GLN A 53 -7.51 -18.86 -46.52
C GLN A 53 -6.94 -19.58 -45.28
N GLN A 54 -6.90 -18.89 -44.14
CA GLN A 54 -6.83 -19.54 -42.84
C GLN A 54 -7.87 -18.93 -41.91
N ILE A 55 -8.61 -19.84 -41.30
CA ILE A 55 -9.75 -19.66 -40.40
C ILE A 55 -9.31 -18.80 -39.21
N PHE A 56 -9.94 -17.64 -39.02
CA PHE A 56 -9.75 -16.83 -37.80
C PHE A 56 -10.68 -17.34 -36.70
N PRO A 57 -10.16 -17.85 -35.58
CA PRO A 57 -10.97 -18.05 -34.39
C PRO A 57 -11.17 -16.70 -33.67
N ILE A 58 -12.43 -16.43 -33.33
CA ILE A 58 -12.93 -15.60 -32.22
C ILE A 58 -12.34 -14.19 -32.05
N ASN A 59 -13.18 -13.21 -32.41
CA ASN A 59 -13.32 -11.89 -31.78
C ASN A 59 -12.48 -11.71 -30.50
N GLN A 60 -11.29 -11.14 -30.63
CA GLN A 60 -10.70 -10.36 -29.55
C GLN A 60 -11.50 -9.07 -29.45
N GLN A 61 -12.64 -9.13 -28.75
CA GLN A 61 -13.20 -7.93 -28.18
C GLN A 61 -12.16 -7.39 -27.19
N ASN A 62 -11.43 -6.38 -27.67
CA ASN A 62 -10.65 -5.42 -26.91
C ASN A 62 -11.08 -5.39 -25.44
N SER A 63 -10.30 -6.04 -24.57
CA SER A 63 -10.41 -5.87 -23.13
C SER A 63 -9.79 -4.52 -22.74
N MET A 64 -10.32 -3.43 -23.29
CA MET A 64 -10.28 -2.14 -22.62
C MET A 64 -11.49 -2.07 -21.70
N LEU A 65 -11.57 -2.98 -20.73
CA LEU A 65 -12.31 -2.68 -19.51
C LEU A 65 -11.46 -1.65 -18.79
N ALA A 66 -11.77 -0.40 -19.10
CA ALA A 66 -11.24 0.76 -18.41
C ALA A 66 -11.27 0.51 -16.91
N PHE A 67 -10.14 0.79 -16.28
CA PHE A 67 -9.91 0.91 -14.85
C PHE A 67 -10.95 1.86 -14.22
N LEU A 68 -12.18 1.40 -14.02
CA LEU A 68 -13.03 2.03 -13.03
C LEU A 68 -12.46 1.60 -11.67
N PRO A 69 -12.09 2.53 -10.79
CA PRO A 69 -11.73 2.17 -9.44
C PRO A 69 -12.94 1.44 -8.87
N SER A 70 -12.78 0.14 -8.62
CA SER A 70 -13.78 -0.63 -7.89
C SER A 70 -14.02 0.10 -6.58
N ILE A 71 -15.29 0.45 -6.32
CA ILE A 71 -15.68 1.21 -5.14
C ILE A 71 -15.12 0.46 -3.92
N PRO A 72 -14.34 1.12 -3.04
CA PRO A 72 -13.78 0.44 -1.87
C PRO A 72 -14.90 -0.14 -1.01
N TYR A 73 -14.69 -1.35 -0.48
CA TYR A 73 -15.67 -1.99 0.41
C TYR A 73 -14.97 -2.70 1.57
N PRO A 74 -15.57 -2.69 2.78
CA PRO A 74 -15.00 -3.38 3.92
C PRO A 74 -15.12 -4.90 3.75
N ILE A 75 -14.10 -5.62 4.20
CA ILE A 75 -14.04 -7.09 4.26
C ILE A 75 -13.60 -7.47 5.67
N GLN A 76 -14.31 -8.39 6.31
CA GLN A 76 -13.86 -9.03 7.55
C GLN A 76 -13.32 -10.41 7.24
N GLN A 77 -12.05 -10.66 7.54
CA GLN A 77 -11.42 -11.95 7.32
C GLN A 77 -10.96 -12.55 8.64
N LYS A 78 -11.43 -13.76 8.94
CA LYS A 78 -10.90 -14.56 10.06
C LYS A 78 -9.52 -15.10 9.69
N THR A 79 -8.56 -14.95 10.59
CA THR A 79 -7.27 -15.67 10.49
C THR A 79 -6.91 -16.26 11.85
N MET A 80 -6.13 -17.33 11.83
CA MET A 80 -5.60 -17.97 13.03
C MET A 80 -4.16 -17.52 13.23
N THR A 81 -3.83 -17.08 14.44
CA THR A 81 -2.46 -16.77 14.83
C THR A 81 -1.65 -18.06 15.06
N PRO A 82 -0.32 -18.00 15.14
CA PRO A 82 0.49 -19.16 15.51
C PRO A 82 0.15 -19.76 16.88
N SER A 83 -0.47 -18.98 17.79
CA SER A 83 -0.95 -19.46 19.09
C SER A 83 -2.33 -20.13 19.04
N GLY A 84 -2.97 -20.19 17.87
CA GLY A 84 -4.31 -20.75 17.69
C GLY A 84 -5.45 -19.76 17.98
N GLU A 85 -5.15 -18.49 18.26
CA GLU A 85 -6.17 -17.46 18.46
C GLU A 85 -6.79 -17.05 17.12
N ILE A 86 -8.12 -16.94 17.07
CA ILE A 86 -8.82 -16.43 15.90
C ILE A 86 -8.91 -14.91 16.02
N ILE A 87 -8.26 -14.20 15.10
CA ILE A 87 -8.37 -12.74 14.98
C ILE A 87 -9.21 -12.37 13.76
N ILE A 88 -9.98 -11.29 13.87
CA ILE A 88 -10.73 -10.70 12.76
C ILE A 88 -9.88 -9.57 12.17
N GLU A 89 -9.46 -9.73 10.93
CA GLU A 89 -8.80 -8.67 10.17
C GLU A 89 -9.84 -7.81 9.45
N ASN A 90 -9.76 -6.50 9.64
CA ASN A 90 -10.54 -5.52 8.89
C ASN A 90 -9.74 -5.10 7.65
N LEU A 91 -10.17 -5.60 6.50
CA LEU A 91 -9.53 -5.39 5.19
C LEU A 91 -10.40 -4.50 4.30
N ILE A 92 -9.77 -3.89 3.29
CA ILE A 92 -10.45 -3.11 2.27
C ILE A 92 -10.33 -3.81 0.91
N GLY A 93 -11.47 -4.14 0.31
CA GLY A 93 -11.58 -4.60 -1.07
C GLY A 93 -11.66 -3.45 -2.07
N GLY A 94 -11.49 -3.75 -3.36
CA GLY A 94 -11.71 -2.79 -4.44
C GLY A 94 -10.55 -1.83 -4.74
N LEU A 95 -9.52 -1.77 -3.89
CA LEU A 95 -8.34 -0.95 -4.12
C LEU A 95 -7.20 -1.75 -4.76
N ARG A 96 -6.81 -1.37 -5.97
CA ARG A 96 -5.69 -1.97 -6.72
C ARG A 96 -4.42 -1.17 -6.47
N PHE A 97 -3.35 -1.88 -6.12
CA PHE A 97 -2.06 -1.29 -5.85
C PHE A 97 -0.94 -2.04 -6.56
N ASN A 98 -0.02 -1.28 -7.15
CA ASN A 98 1.10 -1.85 -7.87
C ASN A 98 2.26 -2.17 -6.89
N CYS A 99 2.45 -3.45 -6.62
CA CYS A 99 3.57 -3.96 -5.82
C CYS A 99 4.81 -4.31 -6.65
N ILE A 100 4.80 -4.14 -7.98
CA ILE A 100 5.96 -4.43 -8.83
C ILE A 100 7.17 -3.62 -8.34
N ASN A 101 8.31 -4.29 -8.22
CA ASN A 101 9.57 -3.75 -7.70
C ASN A 101 9.53 -3.22 -6.26
N LYS A 102 8.46 -3.48 -5.51
CA LYS A 102 8.40 -3.21 -4.07
C LYS A 102 8.87 -4.44 -3.30
N PRO A 103 9.75 -4.30 -2.29
CA PRO A 103 10.07 -5.41 -1.41
C PRO A 103 8.85 -5.81 -0.59
N THR A 104 8.93 -6.97 0.08
CA THR A 104 7.88 -7.39 1.01
C THR A 104 7.71 -6.35 2.13
N GLY A 105 6.47 -5.91 2.38
CA GLY A 105 6.16 -4.90 3.40
C GLY A 105 4.87 -4.11 3.13
N HIS A 106 4.62 -3.07 3.93
CA HIS A 106 3.39 -2.26 3.92
C HIS A 106 3.57 -0.88 3.28
N PHE A 107 2.89 -0.57 2.19
CA PHE A 107 3.08 0.68 1.44
C PHE A 107 1.81 1.50 1.42
N ARG A 108 1.93 2.83 1.52
CA ARG A 108 0.79 3.74 1.40
C ARG A 108 0.06 3.58 0.06
N ASP A 109 -1.26 3.68 0.10
CA ASP A 109 -2.11 3.84 -1.08
C ASP A 109 -1.83 5.19 -1.80
N THR A 110 -2.02 5.24 -3.11
CA THR A 110 -1.73 6.44 -3.91
C THR A 110 -2.83 7.51 -3.83
N PHE A 111 -4.04 7.14 -3.42
CA PHE A 111 -5.23 8.00 -3.37
C PHE A 111 -5.73 8.26 -1.95
N PHE A 112 -5.58 7.29 -1.05
CA PHE A 112 -6.08 7.36 0.32
C PHE A 112 -4.95 7.40 1.35
N CYS A 113 -4.95 8.41 2.21
CA CYS A 113 -3.90 8.63 3.21
C CYS A 113 -3.92 7.61 4.35
N ASP A 114 -5.10 7.13 4.69
CA ASP A 114 -5.40 6.19 5.75
C ASP A 114 -5.50 4.76 5.23
N VAL A 115 -4.99 4.47 4.03
CA VAL A 115 -4.96 3.13 3.47
C VAL A 115 -3.54 2.70 3.15
N PHE A 116 -3.24 1.43 3.39
CA PHE A 116 -1.97 0.83 3.02
C PHE A 116 -2.13 -0.60 2.52
N HIS A 117 -1.15 -1.07 1.74
CA HIS A 117 -1.14 -2.37 1.09
C HIS A 117 0.03 -3.22 1.57
N ALA A 118 -0.25 -4.46 1.93
CA ALA A 118 0.76 -5.47 2.15
C ALA A 118 1.20 -6.07 0.80
N CYS A 119 2.44 -5.81 0.41
CA CYS A 119 3.10 -6.43 -0.71
C CYS A 119 3.92 -7.63 -0.24
N VAL A 120 3.85 -8.75 -0.96
CA VAL A 120 4.71 -9.93 -0.75
C VAL A 120 5.20 -10.40 -2.12
N HIS A 121 6.52 -10.50 -2.31
CA HIS A 121 7.15 -10.91 -3.57
C HIS A 121 6.60 -10.17 -4.81
N GLY A 122 6.45 -8.84 -4.71
CA GLY A 122 5.97 -8.02 -5.81
C GLY A 122 4.46 -8.07 -6.07
N GLN A 123 3.69 -8.79 -5.25
CA GLN A 123 2.24 -8.91 -5.38
C GLN A 123 1.50 -8.28 -4.20
N GLN A 124 0.40 -7.59 -4.48
CA GLN A 124 -0.53 -7.11 -3.47
C GLN A 124 -1.25 -8.30 -2.84
N ARG A 125 -1.18 -8.45 -1.52
CA ARG A 125 -1.84 -9.54 -0.79
C ARG A 125 -3.08 -9.05 -0.05
N LYS A 126 -2.97 -7.92 0.65
CA LYS A 126 -4.02 -7.36 1.49
C LYS A 126 -3.96 -5.83 1.44
N THR A 127 -5.10 -5.21 1.70
CA THR A 127 -5.24 -3.76 1.85
C THR A 127 -5.94 -3.49 3.18
N TYR A 128 -5.44 -2.52 3.91
CA TYR A 128 -5.88 -2.19 5.26
C TYR A 128 -6.20 -0.71 5.33
N ALA A 129 -7.18 -0.37 6.16
CA ALA A 129 -7.36 1.00 6.64
C ALA A 129 -6.61 1.18 7.96
N CYS A 130 -6.06 2.37 8.17
CA CYS A 130 -5.53 2.78 9.46
C CYS A 130 -6.67 2.84 10.50
N PRO A 131 -6.42 2.39 11.74
CA PRO A 131 -7.45 2.39 12.77
C PRO A 131 -7.81 3.82 13.17
N PHE A 132 -9.10 4.16 13.10
CA PHE A 132 -9.61 5.42 13.62
C PHE A 132 -9.73 5.35 15.14
N VAL A 133 -9.01 6.22 15.86
CA VAL A 133 -8.98 6.27 17.33
C VAL A 133 -9.37 7.66 17.85
N GLY A 134 -10.44 8.23 17.30
CA GLY A 134 -10.97 9.54 17.68
C GLY A 134 -10.35 10.73 16.95
N GLU A 135 -9.37 10.49 16.08
CA GLU A 135 -8.77 11.51 15.21
C GLU A 135 -8.27 10.89 13.90
N LEU A 136 -7.99 11.75 12.92
CA LEU A 136 -7.44 11.33 11.63
C LEU A 136 -6.00 10.83 11.79
N VAL A 137 -5.73 9.72 11.12
CA VAL A 137 -4.43 9.07 11.04
C VAL A 137 -4.09 8.82 9.57
N PHE A 138 -2.81 8.85 9.24
CA PHE A 138 -2.34 8.54 7.89
C PHE A 138 -1.23 7.49 7.98
N PHE A 139 -1.06 6.68 6.94
CA PHE A 139 0.03 5.71 6.88
C PHE A 139 1.34 6.39 6.49
N ASP A 140 2.28 6.57 7.41
CA ASP A 140 3.58 7.14 7.12
C ASP A 140 4.53 6.11 6.49
N ASP A 141 4.99 6.36 5.26
CA ASP A 141 5.89 5.45 4.55
C ASP A 141 7.28 5.36 5.21
N ARG A 142 7.71 6.39 5.95
CA ARG A 142 9.04 6.39 6.60
C ARG A 142 9.06 5.47 7.82
N SER A 143 8.07 5.60 8.68
CA SER A 143 7.91 4.77 9.88
C SER A 143 7.13 3.47 9.65
N ARG A 144 6.54 3.30 8.45
CA ARG A 144 5.79 2.11 8.01
C ARG A 144 4.62 1.78 8.92
N ARG A 145 3.95 2.80 9.46
CA ARG A 145 2.84 2.68 10.40
C ARG A 145 1.84 3.82 10.25
N CYS A 146 0.66 3.63 10.82
CA CYS A 146 -0.34 4.69 10.95
C CYS A 146 0.10 5.69 12.02
N GLU A 147 0.11 6.96 11.67
CA GLU A 147 0.57 8.07 12.49
C GLU A 147 -0.49 9.17 12.53
N PHE A 148 -0.54 9.91 13.64
CA PHE A 148 -1.51 10.96 13.82
C PHE A 148 -1.23 12.18 12.95
N VAL A 149 -2.27 12.77 12.36
CA VAL A 149 -2.14 14.00 11.55
C VAL A 149 -1.58 15.15 12.38
N ARG A 150 -1.90 15.24 13.69
CA ARG A 150 -1.33 16.26 14.58
C ARG A 150 0.20 16.21 14.68
N ASN A 151 0.81 15.03 14.49
CA ASN A 151 2.25 14.86 14.54
C ASN A 151 2.92 15.33 13.24
N ASN A 152 2.18 15.31 12.12
CA ASN A 152 2.62 15.83 10.83
C ASN A 152 1.41 16.23 9.98
N ALA A 153 1.03 17.51 10.03
CA ALA A 153 -0.11 18.05 9.28
C ALA A 153 0.08 17.92 7.76
N TYR A 154 1.32 17.82 7.28
CA TYR A 154 1.66 17.65 5.87
C TYR A 154 1.66 16.18 5.43
N GLY A 155 1.37 15.25 6.34
CA GLY A 155 1.35 13.82 6.08
C GLY A 155 0.31 13.39 5.05
N CYS A 156 -0.71 14.21 4.79
CA CYS A 156 -1.82 13.93 3.87
C CYS A 156 -2.28 15.21 3.13
N LEU A 157 -1.40 15.87 2.36
CA LEU A 157 -1.77 17.13 1.71
C LEU A 157 -2.62 16.95 0.44
N ASN A 158 -2.31 15.93 -0.36
CA ASN A 158 -2.80 15.81 -1.75
C ASN A 158 -3.77 14.64 -1.95
N ASN A 159 -4.04 13.86 -0.90
CA ASN A 159 -4.79 12.62 -0.95
C ASN A 159 -6.01 12.71 -0.03
N ASN A 160 -6.95 11.79 -0.20
CA ASN A 160 -8.20 11.77 0.55
C ASN A 160 -8.12 10.84 1.76
N TYR A 161 -9.10 10.93 2.65
CA TYR A 161 -9.36 9.91 3.66
C TYR A 161 -10.49 9.00 3.17
N LEU A 162 -10.34 7.70 3.40
CA LEU A 162 -11.35 6.75 3.01
C LEU A 162 -12.53 6.85 3.97
N ASN A 163 -13.68 7.28 3.45
CA ASN A 163 -14.91 7.36 4.22
C ASN A 163 -15.87 6.24 3.82
N PHE A 164 -16.28 5.41 4.78
CA PHE A 164 -17.29 4.37 4.60
C PHE A 164 -18.69 4.77 5.09
N TYR A 165 -18.86 6.03 5.49
CA TYR A 165 -20.10 6.59 6.05
C TYR A 165 -20.80 7.55 5.10
#